data_AF-A0A1C2ED90-F1
#
_entry.id   AF-A0A1C2ED90-F1
#
_cell.length_a   1.000
_cell.length_b   1.000
_cell.length_c   1.000
_cell.angle_alpha   90.00
_cell.angle_beta   90.00
_cell.angle_gamma   90.00
#
_symmetry.space_group_name_H-M   'P 1'
#
loop_
_entity.id
_entity.type
_entity.pdbx_description
1 polymer ?
#
loop_
_entity_poly.entity_id
_entity_poly.type
_entity_poly.pdbx_seq_one_letter_code
_entity_poly.pdbx_strand_id
1 'polypeptide(L)'
;MDRYEPVNKSGITNAPTEELIKSMSQVAATLRSSFTLLLSAAVRLAEAGQDEEASGLVKLAKVIEDAEDTMRIHTKDASEGKIVKLNLH
;
A
#
# COMPACT_ATOMS: atom_id res chain seq x y z
N MET A 1 4.07 48.79 22.36
CA MET A 1 4.52 48.30 21.04
C MET A 1 4.88 46.84 21.21
N ASP A 2 3.90 45.96 21.03
CA ASP A 2 4.13 44.51 21.02
C ASP A 2 4.75 44.13 19.68
N ARG A 3 5.96 43.57 19.74
CA ARG A 3 6.62 42.99 18.57
C ARG A 3 5.98 41.63 18.32
N TYR A 4 5.05 41.57 17.37
CA TYR A 4 4.62 40.30 16.79
C TYR A 4 5.79 39.75 15.97
N GLU A 5 6.48 38.73 16.50
CA GLU A 5 7.38 37.94 15.68
C GLU A 5 6.55 37.04 14.76
N PRO A 6 6.77 37.08 13.43
CA PRO A 6 6.07 36.19 12.52
C PRO A 6 6.54 34.75 12.79
N VAL A 7 5.64 33.92 13.34
CA VAL A 7 5.86 32.49 13.48
C VAL A 7 6.13 31.92 12.09
N ASN A 8 7.40 31.59 11.84
CA ASN A 8 7.86 31.03 10.59
C ASN A 8 7.28 29.61 10.46
N LYS A 9 6.13 29.47 9.78
CA LYS A 9 5.45 28.19 9.49
C LYS A 9 6.17 27.37 8.40
N SER A 10 7.50 27.36 8.37
CA SER A 10 8.30 26.69 7.33
C SER A 10 8.90 25.35 7.78
N GLY A 11 8.41 24.76 8.88
CA GLY A 11 8.99 23.53 9.44
C GLY A 11 8.20 22.23 9.23
N ILE A 12 6.94 22.30 8.81
CA ILE A 12 6.14 21.07 8.60
C ILE A 12 6.21 20.72 7.12
N THR A 13 7.21 19.92 6.76
CA THR A 13 7.18 19.26 5.46
C THR A 13 6.03 18.27 5.50
N ASN A 14 5.10 18.35 4.54
CA ASN A 14 4.15 17.26 4.27
C ASN A 14 4.88 16.07 3.61
N ALA A 15 6.19 15.92 3.88
CA ALA A 15 6.95 14.78 3.45
C ALA A 15 6.61 13.64 4.43
N PRO A 16 6.32 12.44 3.93
CA PRO A 16 6.09 11.29 4.80
C PRO A 16 7.33 11.06 5.65
N THR A 17 7.14 10.70 6.91
CA THR A 17 8.25 10.30 7.76
C THR A 17 8.90 9.03 7.19
N GLU A 18 10.20 8.86 7.42
CA GLU A 18 10.93 7.65 7.03
C GLU A 18 10.27 6.38 7.60
N GLU A 19 9.69 6.50 8.79
CA GLU A 19 8.87 5.46 9.43
C GLU A 19 7.63 5.09 8.62
N LEU A 20 6.90 6.07 8.08
CA LEU A 20 5.72 5.84 7.24
C LEU A 20 6.12 5.14 5.92
N ILE A 21 7.19 5.60 5.27
CA ILE A 21 7.70 4.97 4.04
C ILE A 21 8.10 3.51 4.29
N LYS A 22 8.80 3.26 5.41
CA LYS A 22 9.19 1.92 5.83
C LYS A 22 7.96 1.04 6.10
N SER A 23 6.97 1.56 6.82
CA SER A 23 5.73 0.83 7.13
C SER A 23 4.96 0.45 5.85
N MET A 24 4.79 1.39 4.92
CA MET A 24 4.11 1.13 3.65
C MET A 24 4.87 0.09 2.79
N SER A 25 6.20 0.17 2.78
CA SER A 25 7.05 -0.81 2.07
C SER A 25 6.93 -2.21 2.67
N GLN A 26 6.85 -2.31 4.01
CA GLN A 26 6.62 -3.59 4.68
C GLN A 26 5.24 -4.17 4.35
N VAL A 27 4.20 -3.35 4.33
CA VAL A 27 2.84 -3.77 3.92
C VAL A 27 2.85 -4.29 2.49
N ALA A 28 3.47 -3.57 1.54
CA ALA A 28 3.57 -4.03 0.14
C ALA A 28 4.31 -5.38 0.04
N ALA A 29 5.40 -5.56 0.80
CA ALA A 29 6.12 -6.84 0.84
C ALA A 29 5.25 -7.98 1.39
N THR A 30 4.47 -7.73 2.44
CA THR A 30 3.52 -8.70 2.99
C THR A 30 2.44 -9.06 1.98
N LEU A 31 1.83 -8.07 1.32
CA LEU A 31 0.80 -8.30 0.29
C LEU A 31 1.33 -9.18 -0.86
N ARG A 32 2.53 -8.88 -1.35
CA ARG A 32 3.20 -9.69 -2.39
C ARG A 32 3.46 -11.12 -1.93
N SER A 33 3.87 -11.32 -0.68
CA SER A 33 4.08 -12.66 -0.12
C SER A 33 2.76 -13.43 -0.05
N SER A 34 1.70 -12.78 0.46
CA SER A 34 0.35 -13.36 0.53
C SER A 34 -0.21 -13.73 -0.85
N PHE A 35 -0.03 -12.87 -1.86
CA PHE A 35 -0.39 -13.17 -3.26
C PHE A 35 0.27 -14.46 -3.74
N THR A 36 1.58 -14.58 -3.53
CA THR A 36 2.37 -15.74 -3.99
C THR A 36 1.91 -17.03 -3.31
N LEU A 37 1.60 -16.98 -2.01
CA LEU A 37 1.07 -18.12 -1.26
C LEU A 37 -0.31 -18.54 -1.76
N LEU A 38 -1.20 -17.58 -2.03
CA LEU A 38 -2.53 -17.86 -2.55
C LEU A 38 -2.49 -18.47 -3.95
N LEU A 39 -1.62 -17.98 -4.83
CA LEU A 39 -1.46 -18.56 -6.16
C LEU A 39 -0.90 -19.99 -6.08
N SER A 40 0.08 -20.23 -5.20
CA SER A 40 0.60 -21.59 -4.98
C SER A 40 -0.49 -22.53 -4.44
N ALA A 41 -1.35 -22.07 -3.53
CA ALA A 41 -2.48 -22.85 -3.03
C ALA A 41 -3.52 -23.10 -4.12
N ALA A 42 -3.82 -22.11 -4.96
CA ALA A 42 -4.75 -22.26 -6.09
C ALA A 42 -4.27 -23.32 -7.09
N VAL A 43 -2.97 -23.34 -7.41
CA VAL A 43 -2.38 -24.37 -8.27
C VAL A 43 -2.57 -25.76 -7.68
N ARG A 44 -2.28 -25.94 -6.38
CA ARG A 44 -2.46 -27.23 -5.70
C ARG A 44 -3.92 -27.69 -5.70
N LEU A 45 -4.87 -26.78 -5.54
CA LEU A 45 -6.30 -27.08 -5.61
C LEU A 45 -6.71 -27.50 -7.02
N ALA A 46 -6.24 -26.80 -8.06
CA ALA A 46 -6.51 -27.16 -9.44
C ALA A 46 -5.90 -28.53 -9.81
N GLU A 47 -4.68 -28.81 -9.35
CA GLU A 47 -4.04 -30.13 -9.51
C GLU A 47 -4.82 -31.26 -8.82
N ALA A 48 -5.53 -30.94 -7.73
CA ALA A 48 -6.43 -31.86 -7.03
C ALA A 48 -7.85 -31.95 -7.64
N GLY A 49 -8.12 -31.24 -8.73
CA GLY A 49 -9.44 -31.17 -9.38
C GLY A 49 -10.47 -30.30 -8.65
N GLN A 50 -10.02 -29.49 -7.68
CA GLN A 50 -10.86 -28.53 -6.95
C GLN A 50 -10.88 -27.17 -7.68
N ASP A 51 -11.41 -27.18 -8.91
CA ASP A 51 -11.34 -26.03 -9.83
C ASP A 51 -12.12 -24.81 -9.33
N GLU A 52 -13.22 -25.01 -8.60
CA GLU A 52 -14.02 -23.92 -8.05
C GLU A 52 -13.28 -23.17 -6.93
N GLU A 53 -12.70 -23.91 -5.99
CA GLU A 53 -11.89 -23.36 -4.91
C GLU A 53 -10.59 -22.73 -5.44
N ALA A 54 -9.95 -23.35 -6.44
CA ALA A 54 -8.81 -22.76 -7.13
C ALA A 54 -9.17 -21.42 -7.78
N SER A 55 -10.31 -21.34 -8.48
CA SER A 55 -10.83 -20.10 -9.07
C SER A 55 -11.11 -19.03 -8.00
N GLY A 56 -11.67 -19.43 -6.86
CA GLY A 56 -11.88 -18.57 -5.70
C GLY A 56 -10.57 -17.95 -5.19
N LEU A 57 -9.53 -18.77 -5.02
CA LEU A 57 -8.22 -18.29 -4.59
C LEU A 57 -7.54 -17.38 -5.62
N VAL A 58 -7.69 -17.64 -6.92
CA VAL A 58 -7.18 -16.75 -7.97
C VAL A 58 -7.88 -15.38 -7.93
N LYS A 59 -9.20 -15.35 -7.72
CA LYS A 59 -9.94 -14.09 -7.57
C LYS A 59 -9.46 -13.30 -6.35
N LEU A 60 -9.21 -13.97 -5.23
CA LEU A 60 -8.68 -13.33 -4.02
C LEU A 60 -7.26 -12.81 -4.22
N ALA A 61 -6.41 -13.57 -4.92
CA ALA A 61 -5.05 -13.14 -5.25
C ALA A 61 -5.06 -11.84 -6.07
N LYS A 62 -5.95 -11.71 -7.07
CA LYS A 62 -6.09 -10.46 -7.84
C LYS A 62 -6.42 -9.24 -6.99
N VAL A 63 -7.33 -9.39 -6.01
CA VAL A 63 -7.67 -8.29 -5.10
C VAL A 63 -6.45 -7.85 -4.26
N ILE A 64 -5.59 -8.79 -3.87
CA ILE A 64 -4.36 -8.50 -3.13
C ILE A 64 -3.30 -7.84 -4.01
N GLU A 65 -3.19 -8.26 -5.27
CA GLU A 65 -2.33 -7.63 -6.27
C GLU A 65 -2.73 -6.17 -6.49
N ASP A 66 -4.03 -5.88 -6.69
CA ASP A 66 -4.54 -4.52 -6.83
C ASP A 66 -4.25 -3.65 -5.59
N ALA A 67 -4.35 -4.23 -4.39
CA ALA A 67 -4.04 -3.55 -3.14
C ALA A 67 -2.53 -3.27 -2.99
N GLU A 68 -1.67 -4.19 -3.42
CA GLU A 68 -0.21 -4.02 -3.42
C GLU A 68 0.20 -2.91 -4.38
N ASP A 69 -0.36 -2.90 -5.59
CA ASP A 69 -0.10 -1.87 -6.59
C ASP A 69 -0.54 -0.48 -6.11
N THR A 70 -1.72 -0.40 -5.49
CA THR A 70 -2.22 0.85 -4.90
C THR A 70 -1.29 1.35 -3.80
N MET A 71 -0.83 0.46 -2.90
CA MET A 71 0.10 0.80 -1.83
C MET A 71 1.45 1.27 -2.38
N ARG A 72 1.95 0.61 -3.44
CA ARG A 72 3.21 0.96 -4.11
C ARG A 72 3.15 2.33 -4.77
N ILE A 73 2.05 2.63 -5.47
CA ILE A 73 1.81 3.94 -6.07
C ILE A 73 1.76 5.02 -4.99
N HIS A 74 0.99 4.80 -3.92
CA HIS A 74 0.92 5.75 -2.80
C HIS A 74 2.27 5.95 -2.12
N THR A 75 3.06 4.89 -1.94
CA THR A 75 4.41 5.00 -1.36
C THR A 75 5.32 5.86 -2.23
N LYS A 76 5.24 5.66 -3.56
CA LYS A 76 6.00 6.46 -4.52
C LYS A 76 5.57 7.93 -4.48
N ASP A 77 4.28 8.21 -4.59
CA ASP A 77 3.74 9.57 -4.57
C ASP A 77 4.08 10.28 -3.24
N ALA A 78 3.95 9.56 -2.13
CA ALA A 78 4.36 10.01 -0.81
C ALA A 78 5.86 10.36 -0.79
N SER A 79 6.74 9.48 -1.29
CA SER A 79 8.19 9.73 -1.33
C SER A 79 8.59 10.93 -2.20
N GLU A 80 7.79 11.25 -3.21
CA GLU A 80 7.96 12.43 -4.08
C GLU A 80 7.32 13.70 -3.49
N GLY A 81 6.76 13.65 -2.27
CA GLY A 81 6.09 14.78 -1.61
C GLY A 81 4.70 15.10 -2.18
N LYS A 82 4.16 14.23 -3.05
CA LYS A 82 2.80 14.30 -3.59
C LYS A 82 1.85 13.60 -2.62
N ILE A 83 1.77 14.06 -1.37
CA ILE A 83 0.69 13.60 -0.50
C ILE A 83 -0.60 14.19 -1.05
N VAL A 84 -1.33 13.38 -1.82
CA VAL A 84 -2.70 13.68 -2.22
C VAL A 84 -3.48 13.90 -0.94
N LYS A 85 -3.94 15.13 -0.70
CA LYS A 85 -4.91 15.40 0.35
C LYS A 85 -6.09 14.46 0.11
N LEU A 86 -6.20 13.41 0.92
CA LEU A 86 -7.41 12.62 1.09
C LEU A 86 -8.44 13.50 1.83
N ASN A 87 -8.79 14.66 1.27
CA ASN A 87 -9.99 15.38 1.67
C ASN A 87 -11.13 14.83 0.83
N LEU A 88 -11.70 13.71 1.27
CA LEU A 88 -13.11 13.46 1.02
C LEU A 88 -13.91 14.29 2.01
N HIS A 89 -14.61 15.31 1.53
CA HIS A 89 -15.75 15.93 2.20
C HIS A 89 -16.93 15.94 1.24
#